data_AF-A0A9P9Q8E2-F1
#
_entry.id   AF-A0A9P9Q8E2-F1
#
_cell.length_a   1.000
_cell.length_b   1.000
_cell.length_c   1.000
_cell.angle_alpha   90.00
_cell.angle_beta   90.00
_cell.angle_gamma   90.00
#
_symmetry.space_group_name_H-M   'P 1'
#
loop_
_entity.id
_entity.type
_entity.pdbx_description
1 polymer ?
#
loop_
_entity_poly.entity_id
_entity_poly.type
_entity_poly.pdbx_seq_one_letter_code
_entity_poly.pdbx_strand_id
1 'polypeptide(L)'
;MHLSHFTILLLLPLLTSSTPLGNDQPSFFYKQLSLTFHGGPASYPLSFPADGNTYPTNNGLTINRITNTDFNIFYNCNFYFADDGGKPVATSSSPDGKEVQVGTPRVVSGVNCQPTPGGGGTCLPVYASCEWCGGANGQGGCHVLNCCSGYCAATKCRPTS
;
A
#
# COMPACT_ATOMS: atom_id res chain seq x y z
N MET A 1 82.04 -12.70 -15.52
CA MET A 1 81.37 -11.65 -14.73
C MET A 1 80.68 -10.70 -15.69
N HIS A 2 79.35 -10.79 -15.86
CA HIS A 2 78.39 -9.68 -15.72
C HIS A 2 76.98 -10.18 -16.08
N LEU A 3 76.10 -10.20 -15.08
CA LEU A 3 74.64 -10.23 -15.23
C LEU A 3 74.15 -8.85 -15.72
N SER A 4 73.04 -8.82 -16.47
CA SER A 4 71.85 -7.96 -16.25
C SER A 4 70.98 -7.95 -17.50
N HIS A 5 69.81 -8.59 -17.52
CA HIS A 5 68.50 -8.21 -16.97
C HIS A 5 67.53 -7.81 -18.09
N PHE A 6 66.70 -8.79 -18.45
CA PHE A 6 65.54 -8.68 -19.34
C PHE A 6 64.41 -8.00 -18.54
N THR A 7 64.03 -6.78 -18.89
CA THR A 7 62.91 -6.07 -18.24
C THR A 7 61.62 -6.36 -19.01
N ILE A 8 60.85 -7.36 -18.55
CA ILE A 8 59.50 -7.65 -19.06
C ILE A 8 58.51 -6.70 -18.34
N LEU A 9 57.98 -5.73 -19.09
CA LEU A 9 56.87 -4.88 -18.66
C LEU A 9 55.58 -5.70 -18.66
N LEU A 10 55.18 -6.19 -17.48
CA LEU A 10 53.87 -6.78 -17.21
C LEU A 10 52.81 -5.65 -17.20
N LEU A 11 52.02 -5.55 -18.28
CA LEU A 11 50.76 -4.82 -18.25
C LEU A 11 49.74 -5.60 -17.40
N LEU A 12 49.46 -5.10 -16.20
CA LEU A 12 48.33 -5.54 -15.38
C LEU A 12 47.02 -5.03 -16.02
N PRO A 13 46.04 -5.90 -16.36
CA PRO A 13 44.69 -5.42 -16.61
C PRO A 13 44.07 -5.01 -15.27
N LEU A 14 43.77 -3.72 -15.09
CA LEU A 14 42.89 -3.28 -14.02
C LEU A 14 41.48 -3.80 -14.32
N LEU A 15 41.13 -4.94 -13.73
CA LEU A 15 39.75 -5.38 -13.60
C LEU A 15 39.07 -4.42 -12.64
N THR A 16 38.32 -3.45 -13.17
CA THR A 16 37.35 -2.70 -12.39
C THR A 16 36.28 -3.69 -11.93
N SER A 17 36.29 -4.03 -10.65
CA SER A 17 35.20 -4.76 -10.01
C SER A 17 33.95 -3.88 -10.07
N SER A 18 33.08 -4.10 -11.06
CA SER A 18 31.71 -3.60 -11.01
C SER A 18 31.01 -4.34 -9.87
N THR A 19 30.90 -3.71 -8.70
CA THR A 19 29.96 -4.16 -7.68
C THR A 19 28.57 -4.11 -8.31
N PRO A 20 27.82 -5.22 -8.41
CA PRO A 20 26.40 -5.12 -8.71
C PRO A 20 25.81 -4.20 -7.65
N LEU A 21 25.09 -3.16 -8.08
CA LEU A 21 24.31 -2.30 -7.21
C LEU A 21 23.56 -3.24 -6.24
N GLY A 22 23.88 -3.14 -4.95
CA GLY A 22 23.28 -3.99 -3.95
C GLY A 22 21.77 -3.95 -4.08
N ASN A 23 21.14 -5.09 -3.87
CA ASN A 23 19.69 -5.27 -3.77
C ASN A 23 19.13 -4.56 -2.51
N ASP A 24 19.61 -3.35 -2.18
CA ASP A 24 19.04 -2.44 -1.17
C ASP A 24 17.81 -1.74 -1.75
N GLN A 25 16.98 -2.45 -2.52
CA GLN A 25 15.65 -1.93 -2.81
C GLN A 25 14.87 -2.09 -1.49
N PRO A 26 14.47 -0.98 -0.83
CA PRO A 26 13.74 -1.07 0.43
C PRO A 26 12.53 -1.98 0.22
N SER A 27 12.34 -2.95 1.11
CA SER A 27 11.18 -3.83 1.07
C SER A 27 9.94 -2.96 1.13
N PHE A 28 9.21 -2.90 0.02
CA PHE A 28 7.94 -2.17 -0.03
C PHE A 28 6.91 -2.93 0.80
N PHE A 29 6.17 -2.21 1.63
CA PHE A 29 5.02 -2.70 2.36
C PHE A 29 3.93 -1.65 2.33
N TYR A 30 2.68 -2.09 2.41
CA TYR A 30 1.55 -1.18 2.60
C TYR A 30 1.45 -0.76 4.07
N LYS A 31 0.96 0.46 4.30
CA LYS A 31 0.72 0.96 5.64
C LYS A 31 -0.26 0.04 6.36
N GLN A 32 0.14 -0.46 7.53
CA GLN A 32 -0.77 -1.21 8.40
C GLN A 32 -1.74 -0.26 9.07
N LEU A 33 -3.04 -0.51 8.88
CA LEU A 33 -4.11 0.24 9.53
C LEU A 33 -4.67 -0.58 10.69
N SER A 34 -5.17 0.12 11.71
CA SER A 34 -5.87 -0.48 12.85
C SER A 34 -7.09 0.34 13.18
N LEU A 35 -8.23 -0.05 12.61
CA LEU A 35 -9.50 0.63 12.81
C LEU A 35 -10.22 0.03 14.01
N THR A 36 -10.86 0.88 14.82
CA THR A 36 -11.74 0.47 15.90
C THR A 36 -13.18 0.81 15.55
N PHE A 37 -14.04 -0.20 15.54
CA PHE A 37 -15.47 -0.10 15.28
C PHE A 37 -16.20 -0.05 16.61
N HIS A 38 -16.99 0.99 16.85
CA HIS A 38 -17.75 1.20 18.07
C HIS A 38 -19.24 1.01 17.79
N GLY A 39 -19.92 0.24 18.64
CA GLY A 39 -21.35 -0.03 18.57
C GLY A 39 -21.95 -0.04 19.97
N GLY A 40 -22.66 1.02 20.34
CA GLY A 40 -23.21 1.18 21.69
C GLY A 40 -22.11 1.08 22.76
N PRO A 41 -22.22 0.15 23.73
CA PRO A 41 -21.19 -0.06 24.76
C PRO A 41 -20.03 -0.98 24.32
N ALA A 42 -20.10 -1.59 23.13
CA ALA A 42 -19.13 -2.56 22.64
C ALA A 42 -18.25 -1.99 21.52
N SER A 43 -17.05 -2.53 21.36
CA SER A 43 -16.16 -2.20 20.24
C SER A 43 -15.28 -3.38 19.86
N TYR A 44 -14.77 -3.36 18.63
CA TYR A 44 -13.77 -4.32 18.16
C TYR A 44 -12.74 -3.67 17.23
N PRO A 45 -11.47 -4.11 17.27
CA PRO A 45 -10.45 -3.67 16.33
C PRO A 45 -10.43 -4.55 15.06
N LEU A 46 -9.98 -3.97 13.94
CA LEU A 46 -9.60 -4.69 12.72
C LEU A 46 -8.27 -4.13 12.20
N SER A 47 -7.29 -5.01 12.02
CA SER A 47 -5.98 -4.64 11.46
C SER A 47 -5.81 -5.25 10.07
N PHE A 48 -5.40 -4.43 9.11
CA PHE A 48 -5.20 -4.84 7.72
C PHE A 48 -4.26 -3.87 6.98
N PRO A 49 -3.57 -4.30 5.91
CA PRO A 49 -2.78 -3.40 5.08
C PRO A 49 -3.70 -2.52 4.23
N ALA A 50 -3.35 -1.24 4.09
CA ALA A 50 -3.93 -0.34 3.13
C ALA A 50 -3.42 -0.67 1.72
N ASP A 51 -3.86 -1.79 1.15
CA ASP A 51 -3.42 -2.31 -0.14
C ASP A 51 -4.49 -2.22 -1.24
N GLY A 52 -5.66 -1.63 -0.93
CA GLY A 52 -6.80 -1.54 -1.84
C GLY A 52 -7.69 -2.78 -1.87
N ASN A 53 -7.37 -3.83 -1.12
CA ASN A 53 -8.25 -5.00 -1.00
C ASN A 53 -9.39 -4.73 -0.02
N THR A 54 -10.48 -5.48 -0.20
CA THR A 54 -11.62 -5.45 0.72
C THR A 54 -11.42 -6.51 1.80
N TYR A 55 -11.43 -6.08 3.06
CA TYR A 55 -11.31 -6.92 4.23
C TYR A 55 -12.67 -7.09 4.90
N PRO A 56 -13.16 -8.34 5.06
CA PRO A 56 -14.41 -8.59 5.77
C PRO A 56 -14.22 -8.37 7.28
N THR A 57 -15.19 -7.74 7.92
CA THR A 57 -15.19 -7.52 9.38
C THR A 57 -15.62 -8.78 10.14
N ASN A 58 -16.48 -9.60 9.54
CA ASN A 58 -17.08 -10.80 10.12
C ASN A 58 -17.69 -10.59 11.51
N ASN A 59 -18.26 -9.40 11.76
CA ASN A 59 -18.85 -9.04 13.05
C ASN A 59 -20.27 -8.49 12.87
N GLY A 60 -21.23 -8.99 13.66
CA GLY A 60 -22.63 -8.59 13.61
C GLY A 60 -22.99 -7.35 14.44
N LEU A 61 -22.01 -6.69 15.08
CA LEU A 61 -22.24 -5.50 15.88
C LEU A 61 -22.68 -4.32 15.00
N THR A 62 -23.75 -3.63 15.42
CA THR A 62 -24.22 -2.39 14.78
C THR A 62 -23.31 -1.23 15.17
N ILE A 63 -22.61 -0.67 14.19
CA ILE A 63 -21.58 0.35 14.38
C ILE A 63 -22.19 1.74 14.25
N ASN A 64 -21.91 2.62 15.20
CA ASN A 64 -22.27 4.05 15.17
C ASN A 64 -21.06 4.94 14.88
N ARG A 65 -19.84 4.48 15.18
CA ARG A 65 -18.62 5.25 15.03
C ARG A 65 -17.44 4.36 14.69
N ILE A 66 -16.57 4.81 13.81
CA ILE A 66 -15.33 4.15 13.42
C ILE A 66 -14.19 5.12 13.65
N THR A 67 -13.14 4.68 14.32
CA THR A 67 -11.98 5.53 14.65
C THR A 67 -10.68 4.89 14.22
N ASN A 68 -9.70 5.72 13.89
CA ASN A 68 -8.34 5.32 13.62
C ASN A 68 -7.36 6.35 14.21
N THR A 69 -6.08 5.98 14.40
CA THR A 69 -5.10 6.81 15.12
C THR A 69 -4.36 7.83 14.23
N ASP A 70 -4.00 7.44 13.02
CA ASP A 70 -2.95 8.12 12.24
C ASP A 70 -3.19 8.07 10.72
N PHE A 71 -4.42 7.78 10.30
CA PHE A 71 -4.84 7.69 8.90
C PHE A 71 -6.24 8.28 8.75
N ASN A 72 -6.43 9.08 7.71
CA ASN A 72 -7.70 9.71 7.39
C ASN A 72 -8.60 8.67 6.70
N ILE A 73 -9.39 7.97 7.51
CA ILE A 73 -10.29 6.91 7.05
C ILE A 73 -11.52 7.44 6.31
N PHE A 74 -11.90 8.70 6.49
CA PHE A 74 -13.07 9.27 5.82
C PHE A 74 -12.83 9.47 4.31
N TYR A 75 -11.67 9.99 3.92
CA TYR A 75 -11.37 10.24 2.50
C TYR A 75 -10.68 9.06 1.81
N ASN A 76 -10.00 8.21 2.58
CA ASN A 76 -9.17 7.15 2.01
C ASN A 76 -9.75 5.75 2.20
N CYS A 77 -10.92 5.58 2.84
CA CYS A 77 -11.54 4.26 2.99
C CYS A 77 -13.02 4.26 2.58
N ASN A 78 -13.43 3.13 2.01
CA ASN A 78 -14.80 2.77 1.73
C ASN A 78 -15.26 1.70 2.72
N PHE A 79 -16.42 1.92 3.33
CA PHE A 79 -17.07 0.99 4.25
C PHE A 79 -18.27 0.34 3.58
N TYR A 80 -18.35 -0.98 3.64
CA TYR A 80 -19.45 -1.76 3.09
C TYR A 80 -20.38 -2.18 4.23
N PHE A 81 -21.69 -2.03 4.02
CA PHE A 81 -22.71 -2.39 5.00
C PHE A 81 -23.56 -3.55 4.47
N ALA A 82 -23.98 -4.44 5.38
CA ALA A 82 -24.65 -5.70 5.01
C ALA A 82 -26.06 -5.50 4.42
N ASP A 83 -26.72 -4.38 4.72
CA ASP A 83 -28.14 -4.16 4.50
C ASP A 83 -28.49 -3.37 3.22
N ASP A 84 -27.53 -2.67 2.60
CA ASP A 84 -27.75 -1.80 1.42
C ASP A 84 -26.97 -2.26 0.17
N GLY A 85 -26.67 -3.56 0.06
CA GLY A 85 -25.87 -4.10 -1.05
C GLY A 85 -24.44 -3.54 -1.09
N GLY A 86 -23.89 -3.13 0.06
CA GLY A 86 -22.51 -2.67 0.20
C GLY A 86 -22.25 -1.19 -0.09
N LYS A 87 -23.27 -0.33 -0.23
CA LYS A 87 -23.01 1.12 -0.42
C LYS A 87 -22.50 1.80 0.87
N PRO A 88 -21.55 2.75 0.78
CA PRO A 88 -21.02 3.45 1.94
C PRO A 88 -22.02 4.45 2.54
N VAL A 89 -22.18 4.42 3.87
CA VAL A 89 -23.04 5.32 4.67
C VAL A 89 -22.20 5.98 5.77
N ALA A 90 -21.06 6.54 5.40
CA ALA A 90 -20.30 7.45 6.26
C ALA A 90 -20.96 8.83 6.19
N THR A 91 -21.54 9.32 7.30
CA THR A 91 -22.37 10.54 7.29
C THR A 91 -21.62 11.79 7.69
N SER A 92 -20.58 11.67 8.51
CA SER A 92 -19.74 12.79 8.94
C SER A 92 -18.37 12.31 9.42
N SER A 93 -17.40 13.23 9.44
CA SER A 93 -16.04 12.95 9.91
C SER A 93 -15.59 13.93 10.98
N SER A 94 -14.59 13.53 11.77
CA SER A 94 -13.81 14.49 12.55
C SER A 94 -13.04 15.46 11.64
N PRO A 95 -12.57 16.62 12.14
CA PRO A 95 -11.79 17.59 11.35
C PRO A 95 -10.53 17.01 10.71
N ASP A 96 -9.93 15.99 11.32
CA ASP A 96 -8.75 15.27 10.83
C ASP A 96 -9.10 14.02 9.97
N GLY A 97 -10.39 13.71 9.81
CA GLY A 97 -10.91 12.58 9.03
C GLY A 97 -10.55 11.20 9.57
N LYS A 98 -10.05 11.13 10.80
CA LYS A 98 -9.67 9.88 11.47
C LYS A 98 -10.82 9.19 12.18
N GLU A 99 -11.93 9.88 12.33
CA GLU A 99 -13.19 9.35 12.83
C GLU A 99 -14.28 9.51 11.77
N VAL A 100 -15.12 8.49 11.66
CA VAL A 100 -16.31 8.47 10.82
C VAL A 100 -17.51 8.12 11.69
N GLN A 101 -18.58 8.92 11.61
CA GLN A 101 -19.86 8.54 12.17
C GLN A 101 -20.72 7.84 11.14
N VAL A 102 -21.38 6.78 11.58
CA VAL A 102 -22.38 6.04 10.81
C VAL A 102 -23.73 6.53 11.30
N GLY A 103 -24.39 7.40 10.52
CA GLY A 103 -25.55 8.17 11.00
C GLY A 103 -26.67 7.30 11.59
N THR A 104 -27.00 6.18 10.94
CA THR A 104 -27.83 5.13 11.55
C THR A 104 -26.94 3.97 11.96
N PRO A 105 -26.98 3.46 13.20
CA PRO A 105 -26.16 2.33 13.60
C PRO A 105 -26.44 1.07 12.77
N ARG A 106 -25.43 0.56 12.03
CA ARG A 106 -25.61 -0.58 11.10
C ARG A 106 -24.41 -1.51 11.09
N VAL A 107 -24.60 -2.73 10.59
CA VAL A 107 -23.55 -3.74 10.52
C VAL A 107 -22.62 -3.47 9.33
N VAL A 108 -21.35 -3.23 9.61
CA VAL A 108 -20.30 -3.13 8.59
C VAL A 108 -19.92 -4.54 8.18
N SER A 109 -20.02 -4.88 6.89
CA SER A 109 -19.64 -6.18 6.32
C SER A 109 -18.18 -6.23 5.86
N GLY A 110 -17.61 -5.08 5.49
CA GLY A 110 -16.21 -4.99 5.09
C GLY A 110 -15.70 -3.56 4.99
N VAL A 111 -14.40 -3.43 4.84
CA VAL A 111 -13.70 -2.15 4.64
C VAL A 111 -12.65 -2.30 3.56
N ASN A 112 -12.46 -1.26 2.77
CA ASN A 112 -11.40 -1.15 1.78
C ASN A 112 -10.76 0.22 1.96
N CYS A 113 -9.44 0.31 1.99
CA CYS A 113 -8.73 1.58 2.04
C CYS A 113 -7.78 1.73 0.85
N GLN A 114 -7.66 2.95 0.35
CA GLN A 114 -6.79 3.31 -0.76
C GLN A 114 -5.36 2.81 -0.49
N PRO A 115 -4.71 2.25 -1.52
CA PRO A 115 -3.35 1.76 -1.38
C PRO A 115 -2.41 2.85 -0.89
N THR A 116 -1.83 2.63 0.29
CA THR A 116 -0.96 3.61 0.95
C THR A 116 0.37 2.94 1.26
N PRO A 117 1.50 3.49 0.77
CA PRO A 117 2.81 2.94 1.06
C PRO A 117 3.14 3.14 2.55
N GLY A 118 3.79 2.15 3.14
CA GLY A 118 4.35 2.24 4.47
C GLY A 118 5.73 2.92 4.49
N GLY A 119 6.04 3.63 5.57
CA GLY A 119 7.32 4.34 5.73
C GLY A 119 7.46 5.59 4.85
N GLY A 120 8.69 5.90 4.42
CA GLY A 120 9.00 7.05 3.56
C GLY A 120 8.82 6.80 2.05
N GLY A 121 8.30 5.64 1.66
CA GLY A 121 8.04 5.33 0.25
C GLY A 121 6.88 6.16 -0.28
N THR A 122 7.06 6.85 -1.41
CA THR A 122 6.00 7.62 -2.09
C THR A 122 5.47 6.92 -3.35
N CYS A 123 6.04 5.77 -3.70
CA CYS A 123 5.84 5.07 -4.96
C CYS A 123 6.10 3.56 -4.84
N LEU A 124 5.62 2.79 -5.82
CA LEU A 124 5.81 1.34 -5.92
C LEU A 124 7.22 1.03 -6.47
N PRO A 125 7.96 0.09 -5.87
CA PRO A 125 9.29 -0.27 -6.36
C PRO A 125 9.19 -0.99 -7.72
N VAL A 126 10.34 -1.17 -8.38
CA VAL A 126 10.40 -1.92 -9.63
C VAL A 126 9.85 -3.33 -9.40
N TYR A 127 9.01 -3.79 -10.32
CA TYR A 127 8.28 -5.06 -10.30
C TYR A 127 7.20 -5.24 -9.22
N ALA A 128 6.88 -4.21 -8.43
CA ALA A 128 5.68 -4.26 -7.58
C ALA A 128 4.40 -4.30 -8.43
N SER A 129 3.34 -4.86 -7.85
CA SER A 129 2.00 -4.84 -8.44
C SER A 129 1.48 -3.40 -8.49
N CYS A 130 1.23 -2.90 -9.69
CA CYS A 130 0.56 -1.61 -9.92
C CYS A 130 -0.87 -1.83 -10.43
N GLU A 131 -1.44 -3.00 -10.16
CA GLU A 131 -2.71 -3.46 -10.71
C GLU A 131 -3.92 -2.70 -10.16
N TRP A 132 -4.67 -2.09 -11.08
CA TRP A 132 -6.02 -1.54 -11.04
C TRP A 132 -6.89 -1.83 -9.78
N CYS A 133 -7.28 -0.78 -9.06
CA CYS A 133 -8.43 -0.84 -8.15
C CYS A 133 -9.72 -0.51 -8.93
N GLY A 134 -10.61 -1.51 -9.08
CA GLY A 134 -11.98 -1.31 -9.51
C GLY A 134 -12.26 -1.66 -10.98
N GLY A 135 -12.86 -2.84 -11.18
CA GLY A 135 -13.50 -3.27 -12.43
C GLY A 135 -13.14 -4.71 -12.81
N ALA A 136 -14.15 -5.56 -13.01
CA ALA A 136 -13.94 -6.81 -13.74
C ALA A 136 -13.35 -6.45 -15.11
N ASN A 137 -12.15 -6.94 -15.41
CA ASN A 137 -11.39 -6.72 -16.66
C ASN A 137 -10.43 -5.51 -16.72
N GLY A 138 -10.13 -4.82 -15.61
CA GLY A 138 -9.03 -3.85 -15.60
C GLY A 138 -9.22 -2.64 -16.53
N GLN A 139 -10.46 -2.24 -16.79
CA GLN A 139 -10.82 -1.14 -17.69
C GLN A 139 -11.76 -0.18 -16.96
N GLY A 140 -11.19 0.80 -16.25
CA GLY A 140 -11.94 1.94 -15.71
C GLY A 140 -11.58 2.49 -14.30
N GLY A 141 -10.44 2.15 -13.70
CA GLY A 141 -10.12 2.47 -12.31
C GLY A 141 -8.79 3.20 -12.08
N CYS A 142 -8.71 3.89 -10.94
CA CYS A 142 -7.58 4.70 -10.46
C CYS A 142 -6.30 3.88 -10.20
N HIS A 143 -5.14 4.55 -10.26
CA HIS A 143 -3.83 3.96 -9.95
C HIS A 143 -3.72 3.62 -8.47
N VAL A 144 -3.23 2.41 -8.15
CA VAL A 144 -2.87 1.99 -6.78
C VAL A 144 -1.90 3.00 -6.19
N LEU A 145 -0.75 3.18 -6.86
CA LEU A 145 0.29 4.16 -6.58
C LEU A 145 1.13 4.31 -7.87
N ASN A 146 1.90 5.40 -7.98
CA ASN A 146 2.84 5.56 -9.10
C ASN A 146 4.06 4.65 -8.92
N CYS A 147 4.61 4.14 -10.02
CA CYS A 147 5.87 3.40 -10.00
C CYS A 147 7.04 4.36 -9.80
N CYS A 148 8.00 3.99 -8.94
CA CYS A 148 9.14 4.86 -8.60
C CYS A 148 10.06 5.13 -9.80
N SER A 149 10.24 4.14 -10.67
CA SER A 149 11.25 4.16 -11.74
C SER A 149 10.63 4.15 -13.13
N GLY A 150 9.36 4.51 -13.28
CA GLY A 150 8.74 4.57 -14.61
C GLY A 150 7.24 4.38 -14.64
N TYR A 151 6.79 3.31 -15.32
CA TYR A 151 5.40 3.12 -15.69
C TYR A 151 4.88 1.73 -15.29
N CYS A 152 3.55 1.63 -15.20
CA CYS A 152 2.85 0.38 -14.95
C CYS A 152 2.61 -0.34 -16.29
N ALA A 153 3.12 -1.57 -16.44
CA ALA A 153 2.91 -2.39 -17.64
C ALA A 153 2.64 -3.85 -17.26
N ALA A 154 1.57 -4.43 -17.83
CA ALA A 154 1.10 -5.77 -17.48
C ALA A 154 1.00 -5.96 -15.96
N THR A 155 0.37 -4.96 -15.30
CA THR A 155 0.09 -4.95 -13.87
C THR A 155 1.31 -4.92 -12.93
N LYS A 156 2.51 -4.69 -13.50
CA LYS A 156 3.77 -4.58 -12.77
C LYS A 156 4.52 -3.29 -13.11
N CYS A 157 5.18 -2.71 -12.11
CA CYS A 157 6.07 -1.58 -12.33
C CYS A 157 7.28 -1.98 -13.16
N ARG A 158 7.59 -1.22 -14.20
CA ARG A 158 8.75 -1.45 -15.08
C ARG A 158 9.76 -0.30 -14.96
N PRO A 159 11.06 -0.61 -15.05
CA PRO A 159 12.08 0.44 -15.12
C PRO A 159 12.00 1.14 -16.48
N THR A 160 12.15 2.47 -16.50
CA THR A 160 12.50 3.18 -17.73
C THR A 160 13.96 2.88 -18.05
N SER A 161 14.20 2.25 -19.19
CA SER A 161 15.53 2.00 -19.77
C SER A 161 16.36 3.26 -19.93
#